data_AF-A0A644ZKC4-F1
#
_entry.id   AF-A0A644ZKC4-F1
#
_cell.length_a   1.000
_cell.length_b   1.000
_cell.length_c   1.000
_cell.angle_alpha   90.00
_cell.angle_beta   90.00
_cell.angle_gamma   90.00
#
_symmetry.space_group_name_H-M   'P 1'
#
loop_
_entity.id
_entity.type
_entity.pdbx_description
1 polymer ?
#
loop_
_entity_poly.entity_id
_entity_poly.type
_entity_poly.pdbx_seq_one_letter_code
_entity_poly.pdbx_strand_id
1 'polypeptide(L)'
;MALDVAALTINWWVDYSRDILTITEGQGHGGEDETSAVLFYNESLVEMDKAIVNNRKPTMRMYFKDRGKVIYKDALSGNSTLATKEKGEKIFSLVSDRIIETINMVISETYYTD
;
A
#
# COMPACT_ATOMS: atom_id res chain seq x y z
N MET A 1 -9.56 29.80 9.70
CA MET A 1 -8.80 28.80 8.95
C MET A 1 -8.21 29.46 7.73
N ALA A 2 -6.89 29.33 7.51
CA ALA A 2 -6.16 30.03 6.47
C ALA A 2 -6.57 29.60 5.04
N LEU A 3 -7.19 28.42 4.89
CA LEU A 3 -7.42 27.79 3.59
C LEU A 3 -8.79 28.05 2.96
N ASP A 4 -9.75 28.66 3.68
CA ASP A 4 -11.17 28.81 3.27
C ASP A 4 -11.82 27.45 2.89
N VAL A 5 -11.57 26.95 1.68
CA VAL A 5 -11.92 25.61 1.21
C VAL A 5 -10.66 24.83 0.85
N ALA A 6 -10.47 23.68 1.50
CA ALA A 6 -9.34 22.79 1.27
C ALA A 6 -9.77 21.36 0.93
N ALA A 7 -8.94 20.64 0.17
CA ALA A 7 -9.10 19.22 -0.09
C ALA A 7 -7.77 18.49 0.15
N LEU A 8 -7.82 17.42 0.95
CA LEU A 8 -6.71 16.49 1.17
C LEU A 8 -7.00 15.19 0.43
N THR A 9 -6.02 14.69 -0.32
CA THR A 9 -6.07 13.35 -0.93
C THR A 9 -5.08 12.45 -0.23
N ILE A 10 -5.55 11.30 0.25
CA ILE A 10 -4.71 10.25 0.85
C ILE A 10 -4.79 8.99 0.00
N ASN A 11 -3.64 8.45 -0.34
CA ASN A 11 -3.46 7.10 -0.84
C ASN A 11 -2.77 6.27 0.26
N TRP A 12 -3.54 5.38 0.90
CA TRP A 12 -3.09 4.69 2.11
C TRP A 12 -1.81 3.85 1.92
N TRP A 13 -1.59 3.28 0.73
CA TRP A 13 -0.43 2.42 0.48
C TRP A 13 0.79 3.19 -0.04
N VAL A 14 0.58 4.34 -0.68
CA VAL A 14 1.66 5.21 -1.18
C VAL A 14 2.16 6.13 -0.07
N ASP A 15 1.25 6.86 0.58
CA ASP A 15 1.60 7.92 1.53
C ASP A 15 2.22 7.34 2.81
N TYR A 16 1.78 6.15 3.22
CA TYR A 16 2.30 5.43 4.39
C TYR A 16 3.16 4.21 4.02
N SER A 17 3.72 4.20 2.81
CA SER A 17 4.59 3.11 2.32
C SER A 17 5.75 2.80 3.27
N ARG A 18 6.38 3.83 3.85
CA ARG A 18 7.47 3.66 4.82
C ARG A 18 7.02 2.99 6.10
N ASP A 19 5.85 3.35 6.61
CA ASP A 19 5.26 2.74 7.79
C ASP A 19 4.90 1.27 7.49
N ILE A 20 4.27 0.98 6.35
CA ILE A 20 3.91 -0.38 5.91
C ILE A 20 5.15 -1.27 5.76
N LEU A 21 6.24 -0.73 5.21
CA LEU A 21 7.52 -1.46 5.06
C LEU A 21 8.20 -1.80 6.40
N THR A 22 7.70 -1.32 7.54
CA THR A 22 8.12 -1.82 8.86
C THR A 22 7.46 -3.16 9.22
N ILE A 23 6.39 -3.54 8.52
CA ILE A 23 5.60 -4.76 8.73
C ILE A 23 5.89 -5.81 7.65
N THR A 24 6.11 -5.36 6.41
CA THR A 24 6.27 -6.22 5.23
C THR A 24 7.68 -6.17 4.67
N GLU A 25 8.14 -7.27 4.06
CA GLU A 25 9.45 -7.31 3.38
C GLU A 25 9.43 -6.54 2.04
N GLY A 26 8.24 -6.35 1.46
CA GLY A 26 8.08 -5.50 0.30
C GLY A 26 6.62 -5.11 0.02
N GLN A 27 6.46 -4.27 -1.00
CA GLN A 27 5.16 -3.81 -1.49
C GLN A 27 5.01 -4.07 -2.98
N GLY A 28 3.77 -4.14 -3.44
CA GLY A 28 3.44 -4.11 -4.87
C GLY A 28 1.98 -4.41 -5.16
N HIS A 29 1.60 -4.31 -6.44
CA HIS A 29 0.26 -4.66 -6.88
C HIS A 29 -0.02 -6.15 -6.70
N GLY A 30 -0.98 -6.50 -5.84
CA GLY A 30 -1.24 -7.84 -5.34
C GLY A 30 -0.11 -8.39 -4.45
N GLY A 31 0.80 -7.53 -4.00
CA GLY A 31 1.99 -7.90 -3.24
C GLY A 31 1.69 -8.34 -1.81
N GLU A 32 2.74 -8.40 -0.99
CA GLU A 32 2.64 -8.82 0.41
C GLU A 32 1.69 -7.93 1.22
N ASP A 33 1.79 -6.61 1.05
CA ASP A 33 1.00 -5.60 1.73
C ASP A 33 -0.48 -5.65 1.35
N GLU A 34 -0.80 -5.56 0.06
CA GLU A 34 -2.19 -5.61 -0.43
C GLU A 34 -2.85 -6.96 -0.11
N THR A 35 -2.14 -8.08 -0.29
CA THR A 35 -2.67 -9.41 0.02
C THR A 35 -2.90 -9.59 1.53
N SER A 36 -1.98 -9.11 2.37
CA SER A 36 -2.14 -9.15 3.83
C SER A 36 -3.34 -8.32 4.27
N ALA A 37 -3.52 -7.12 3.70
CA ALA A 37 -4.66 -6.26 3.98
C ALA A 37 -6.00 -6.94 3.65
N VAL A 38 -6.12 -7.59 2.49
CA VAL A 38 -7.34 -8.31 2.11
C VAL A 38 -7.55 -9.56 2.98
N LEU A 39 -6.51 -10.30 3.33
CA LEU A 39 -6.61 -11.43 4.28
C LEU A 39 -7.18 -10.99 5.63
N PHE A 40 -6.74 -9.86 6.16
CA PHE A 40 -7.31 -9.32 7.40
C PHE A 40 -8.76 -8.89 7.24
N TYR A 41 -9.08 -8.18 6.17
CA TYR A 41 -10.45 -7.72 5.90
C TYR A 41 -11.43 -8.88 5.71
N ASN A 42 -11.06 -9.84 4.86
CA ASN A 42 -11.84 -11.04 4.59
C ASN A 42 -10.98 -12.13 3.92
N GLU A 43 -10.58 -13.13 4.70
CA GLU A 43 -9.77 -14.26 4.25
C GLU A 43 -10.39 -15.03 3.07
N SER A 44 -11.74 -15.11 2.98
CA SER A 44 -12.41 -15.86 1.91
C SER A 44 -12.26 -15.24 0.52
N LEU A 45 -11.75 -14.01 0.42
CA LEU A 45 -11.49 -13.33 -0.85
C LEU A 45 -10.08 -13.62 -1.41
N VAL A 46 -9.24 -14.34 -0.65
CA VAL A 46 -7.84 -14.59 -1.03
C VAL A 46 -7.58 -16.08 -1.15
N GLU A 47 -7.22 -16.52 -2.36
CA GLU A 47 -6.80 -17.90 -2.64
C GLU A 47 -5.28 -18.02 -2.42
N MET A 48 -4.85 -18.17 -1.17
CA MET A 48 -3.43 -18.20 -0.82
C MET A 48 -2.66 -19.38 -1.43
N ASP A 49 -3.34 -20.46 -1.81
CA ASP A 49 -2.76 -21.56 -2.58
C ASP A 49 -2.32 -21.15 -4.00
N LYS A 50 -2.82 -20.02 -4.49
CA LYS A 50 -2.43 -19.40 -5.78
C LYS A 50 -1.48 -18.22 -5.62
N ALA A 51 -0.98 -17.95 -4.41
CA ALA A 51 -0.02 -16.88 -4.18
C ALA A 51 1.28 -17.12 -4.95
N ILE A 52 1.82 -16.08 -5.58
CA ILE A 52 3.01 -16.15 -6.44
C ILE A 52 3.95 -14.97 -6.20
N VAL A 53 5.10 -15.00 -6.87
CA VAL A 53 6.12 -13.95 -6.82
C VAL A 53 6.35 -13.36 -8.20
N ASN A 54 6.30 -12.04 -8.31
CA ASN A 54 6.79 -11.30 -9.46
C ASN A 54 7.67 -10.12 -9.06
N ASN A 55 8.97 -10.37 -8.95
CA ASN A 55 9.98 -9.35 -8.68
C ASN A 55 10.52 -8.68 -9.96
N ARG A 56 9.88 -8.88 -11.12
CA ARG A 56 10.32 -8.28 -12.38
C ARG A 56 10.19 -6.77 -12.31
N LYS A 57 11.33 -6.09 -12.25
CA LYS A 57 11.42 -4.62 -12.28
C LYS A 57 12.34 -4.20 -13.43
N PRO A 58 11.97 -3.19 -14.23
CA PRO A 58 12.87 -2.67 -15.25
C PRO A 58 14.06 -1.98 -14.57
N THR A 59 15.27 -2.17 -15.10
CA THR A 59 16.50 -1.57 -14.57
C THR A 59 16.60 -0.07 -14.81
N MET A 60 15.77 0.45 -15.71
CA MET A 60 15.62 1.87 -16.01
C MET A 60 14.16 2.19 -16.31
N ARG A 61 13.77 3.46 -16.17
CA ARG A 61 12.39 3.89 -16.43
C ARG A 61 12.13 3.91 -17.94
N MET A 62 11.50 2.84 -18.45
CA MET A 62 11.10 2.72 -19.84
C MET A 62 9.58 2.71 -20.00
N TYR A 63 9.10 3.34 -21.06
CA TYR A 63 7.69 3.36 -21.47
C TYR A 63 7.56 2.80 -22.90
N PHE A 64 6.67 1.85 -23.08
CA PHE A 64 6.43 1.19 -24.36
C PHE A 64 5.01 0.60 -24.38
N LYS A 65 4.50 0.28 -25.57
CA LYS A 65 3.19 -0.33 -25.74
C LYS A 65 3.10 -1.64 -24.94
N ASP A 66 1.98 -1.88 -24.26
CA ASP A 66 1.74 -3.08 -23.45
C ASP A 66 2.73 -3.29 -22.27
N ARG A 67 3.43 -2.24 -21.81
CA ARG A 67 4.36 -2.30 -20.67
C ARG A 67 3.81 -3.02 -19.46
N GLY A 68 2.53 -2.79 -19.12
CA GLY A 68 1.87 -3.43 -17.99
C GLY A 68 1.91 -4.96 -18.09
N LYS A 69 1.58 -5.53 -19.26
CA LYS A 69 1.59 -6.99 -19.49
C LYS A 69 3.00 -7.58 -19.37
N VAL A 70 4.02 -6.80 -19.71
CA VAL A 70 5.42 -7.25 -19.64
C VAL A 70 5.94 -7.22 -18.20
N ILE A 71 5.65 -6.16 -17.46
CA ILE A 71 6.18 -5.96 -16.10
C ILE A 71 5.36 -6.74 -15.07
N TYR A 72 4.03 -6.65 -15.14
CA TYR A 72 3.11 -7.34 -14.25
C TYR A 72 2.75 -8.70 -14.83
N LYS A 73 3.73 -9.61 -14.87
CA LYS A 73 3.48 -11.02 -15.18
C LYS A 73 2.41 -11.53 -14.20
N ASP A 74 1.40 -12.20 -14.73
CA ASP A 74 0.25 -12.70 -13.97
C ASP A 74 -0.49 -11.60 -13.18
N ALA A 75 -0.44 -10.36 -13.69
CA ALA A 75 -1.02 -9.15 -13.09
C ALA A 75 -0.49 -8.81 -11.68
N LEU A 76 0.65 -9.37 -11.26
CA LEU A 76 1.27 -9.15 -9.95
C LEU A 76 2.51 -8.27 -10.04
N SER A 77 2.86 -7.55 -8.97
CA SER A 77 4.25 -7.16 -8.66
C SER A 77 4.53 -7.35 -7.17
N GLY A 78 5.73 -7.82 -6.83
CA GLY A 78 6.11 -8.15 -5.45
C GLY A 78 5.95 -9.63 -5.13
N ASN A 79 5.74 -9.94 -3.84
CA ASN A 79 5.69 -11.30 -3.34
C ASN A 79 4.44 -11.50 -2.46
N SER A 80 3.38 -12.11 -3.00
CA SER A 80 2.16 -12.36 -2.23
C SER A 80 2.28 -13.57 -1.29
N THR A 81 3.30 -14.42 -1.45
CA THR A 81 3.48 -15.64 -0.65
C THR A 81 3.90 -15.35 0.80
N LEU A 82 4.34 -14.13 1.08
CA LEU A 82 4.73 -13.67 2.42
C LEU A 82 3.57 -13.06 3.21
N ALA A 83 2.42 -12.92 2.56
CA ALA A 83 1.26 -12.26 3.14
C ALA A 83 0.63 -13.10 4.26
N THR A 84 0.22 -12.43 5.33
CA THR A 84 -0.48 -13.07 6.45
C THR A 84 -1.58 -12.16 6.96
N LYS A 85 -2.62 -12.76 7.56
CA LYS A 85 -3.68 -12.01 8.24
C LYS A 85 -3.13 -11.09 9.33
N GLU A 86 -2.16 -11.57 10.11
CA GLU A 86 -1.54 -10.80 11.19
C GLU A 86 -0.82 -9.54 10.68
N LYS A 87 -0.12 -9.64 9.54
CA LYS A 87 0.47 -8.47 8.89
C LYS A 87 -0.60 -7.49 8.45
N GLY A 88 -1.72 -7.98 7.92
CA GLY A 88 -2.86 -7.15 7.54
C GLY A 88 -3.45 -6.38 8.71
N GLU A 89 -3.64 -7.03 9.86
CA GLU A 89 -4.11 -6.39 11.09
C GLU A 89 -3.17 -5.26 11.53
N LYS A 90 -1.85 -5.53 11.52
CA LYS A 90 -0.83 -4.52 11.84
C LYS A 90 -0.86 -3.34 10.87
N ILE A 91 -1.04 -3.60 9.57
CA ILE A 91 -1.16 -2.56 8.54
C ILE A 91 -2.39 -1.70 8.82
N PHE A 92 -3.56 -2.32 9.04
CA PHE A 92 -4.80 -1.59 9.30
C PHE A 92 -4.67 -0.69 10.52
N SER A 93 -4.17 -1.22 11.64
CA SER A 93 -3.97 -0.46 12.88
C SER A 93 -3.04 0.73 12.67
N LEU A 94 -1.83 0.47 12.16
CA LEU A 94 -0.80 1.49 11.92
C LEU A 94 -1.28 2.59 10.95
N VAL A 95 -1.83 2.19 9.81
CA VAL A 95 -2.24 3.12 8.76
C VAL A 95 -3.49 3.89 9.17
N SER A 96 -4.44 3.28 9.89
CA SER A 96 -5.59 4.02 10.41
C SER A 96 -5.17 5.11 11.38
N ASP A 97 -4.23 4.81 12.28
CA ASP A 97 -3.71 5.78 13.24
C ASP A 97 -3.02 6.96 12.52
N ARG A 98 -2.22 6.67 11.49
CA ARG A 98 -1.57 7.71 10.67
C ARG A 98 -2.54 8.57 9.88
N ILE A 99 -3.61 7.98 9.33
CA ILE A 99 -4.66 8.72 8.62
C ILE A 99 -5.37 9.66 9.60
N ILE A 100 -5.74 9.18 10.78
CA ILE A 100 -6.38 9.99 11.83
C ILE A 100 -5.45 11.13 12.26
N GLU A 101 -4.16 10.86 12.48
CA GLU A 101 -3.16 11.88 12.79
C GLU A 101 -3.09 12.95 11.69
N THR A 102 -3.04 12.54 10.42
CA THR A 102 -2.99 13.44 9.26
C THR A 102 -4.25 14.32 9.18
N ILE A 103 -5.43 13.73 9.35
CA ILE A 103 -6.70 14.46 9.38
C ILE A 103 -6.72 15.49 10.52
N ASN A 104 -6.27 15.09 11.71
CA ASN A 104 -6.22 15.97 12.87
C ASN A 104 -5.26 17.13 12.62
N MET A 105 -4.08 16.90 12.03
CA MET A 105 -3.16 17.97 11.65
C MET A 105 -3.81 19.00 10.73
N VAL A 106 -4.60 18.55 9.74
CA VAL A 106 -5.34 19.45 8.84
C VAL A 106 -6.38 20.26 9.59
N ILE A 107 -7.15 19.63 10.47
CA ILE A 107 -8.17 20.30 11.29
C ILE A 107 -7.53 21.34 12.23
N SER A 108 -6.38 21.03 12.84
CA SER A 108 -5.68 21.91 13.77
C SER A 108 -4.74 22.92 13.10
N GLU A 109 -4.63 22.89 11.77
CA GLU A 109 -3.68 23.72 11.00
C GLU A 109 -2.20 23.55 11.42
N THR A 110 -1.83 22.37 11.89
CA THR A 110 -0.47 22.05 12.38
C THR A 110 0.37 21.26 11.36
N TYR A 111 0.10 21.43 10.07
CA TYR A 111 0.82 20.77 8.97
C TYR A 111 1.94 21.63 8.36
N TYR A 112 2.27 22.75 8.99
CA TYR A 112 3.42 23.57 8.63
C TYR A 112 4.63 23.20 9.50
N THR A 113 5.82 23.25 8.92
CA THR A 113 7.07 23.31 9.69
C THR A 113 7.43 24.77 9.87
N ASP A 114 7.70 25.20 11.10
CA ASP A 114 8.27 26.52 11.40
C ASP A 114 9.71 26.67 10.86
#